data_AF-A0A7X7F0X7-F1
#
_entry.id   AF-A0A7X7F0X7-F1
#
_cell.length_a   1.000
_cell.length_b   1.000
_cell.length_c   1.000
_cell.angle_alpha   90.00
_cell.angle_beta   90.00
_cell.angle_gamma   90.00
#
_symmetry.space_group_name_H-M   'P 1'
#
loop_
_entity.id
_entity.type
_entity.pdbx_description
1 polymer ?
#
loop_
_entity_poly.entity_id
_entity_poly.type
_entity_poly.pdbx_seq_one_letter_code
_entity_poly.pdbx_strand_id
1 'polypeptide(L)'
;MSTEKATAIVLRTVDFSETSLVVTFFTREFGKVGALAKGARRIKGPFESALDLLALCRIVFLRKSSESLDLVTEAKLVRRFRPAGKDLAGLYGGY
;
A
#
# COMPACT_ATOMS: atom_id res chain seq x y z
N MET A 1 8.04 15.10 -11.71
CA MET A 1 7.69 14.04 -10.73
C MET A 1 8.98 13.36 -10.32
N SER A 2 9.28 13.30 -9.03
CA SER A 2 10.41 12.52 -8.53
C SER A 2 9.94 11.10 -8.20
N THR A 3 10.80 10.12 -8.48
CA THR A 3 10.59 8.73 -8.08
C THR A 3 11.16 8.56 -6.68
N GLU A 4 10.29 8.24 -5.73
CA GLU A 4 10.65 8.06 -4.32
C GLU A 4 10.53 6.60 -3.93
N LYS A 5 11.29 6.20 -2.91
CA LYS A 5 11.22 4.87 -2.30
C LYS A 5 10.94 4.99 -0.81
N ALA A 6 10.09 4.11 -0.29
CA ALA A 6 9.72 4.15 1.11
C ALA A 6 9.42 2.76 1.69
N THR A 7 9.62 2.63 3.00
CA THR A 7 9.10 1.52 3.79
C THR A 7 7.74 1.92 4.35
N ALA A 8 6.71 1.11 4.10
CA ALA A 8 5.33 1.50 4.32
C ALA A 8 4.49 0.40 4.98
N ILE A 9 3.53 0.81 5.80
CA ILE A 9 2.40 -0.02 6.23
C ILE A 9 1.17 0.41 5.46
N VAL A 10 0.42 -0.54 4.91
CA VAL A 10 -0.87 -0.27 4.25
C VAL A 10 -1.93 0.01 5.32
N LEU A 11 -2.50 1.21 5.32
CA LEU A 11 -3.55 1.62 6.27
C LEU A 11 -4.96 1.44 5.71
N ARG A 12 -5.13 1.56 4.40
CA ARG A 12 -6.43 1.45 3.73
C ARG A 12 -6.24 1.16 2.25
N THR A 13 -7.13 0.34 1.69
CA THR A 13 -7.30 0.13 0.25
C THR A 13 -8.74 0.45 -0.14
N VAL A 14 -8.93 1.22 -1.20
CA VAL A 14 -10.26 1.54 -1.76
C VAL A 14 -10.25 1.21 -3.23
N ASP A 15 -11.32 0.58 -3.71
CA ASP A 15 -11.50 0.33 -5.13
C ASP A 15 -11.63 1.62 -5.92
N PHE A 16 -10.77 1.77 -6.93
CA PHE A 16 -10.81 2.91 -7.85
C PHE A 16 -11.39 2.51 -9.21
N SER A 17 -11.01 1.34 -9.69
CA SER A 17 -11.55 0.72 -10.89
C SER A 17 -11.51 -0.80 -10.76
N GLU A 18 -12.02 -1.52 -11.76
CA GLU A 18 -11.94 -2.98 -11.82
C GLU A 18 -10.54 -3.53 -11.57
N THR A 19 -9.50 -2.79 -11.98
CA THR A 19 -8.11 -3.25 -11.86
C THR A 19 -7.25 -2.43 -10.91
N SER A 20 -7.72 -1.29 -10.39
CA SER A 20 -6.88 -0.32 -9.68
C SER A 20 -7.42 0.03 -8.30
N LEU A 21 -6.50 0.35 -7.39
CA LEU A 21 -6.81 0.72 -6.00
C LEU A 21 -6.28 2.12 -5.69
N VAL A 22 -7.00 2.88 -4.87
CA VAL A 22 -6.40 3.95 -4.07
C VAL A 22 -5.92 3.33 -2.76
N VAL A 23 -4.64 3.52 -2.44
CA VAL A 23 -4.02 2.97 -1.23
C VAL A 23 -3.50 4.11 -0.36
N THR A 24 -3.80 4.03 0.93
CA THR A 24 -3.22 4.91 1.95
C THR A 24 -2.11 4.16 2.67
N PHE A 25 -0.92 4.73 2.66
CA PHE A 25 0.26 4.21 3.32
C PHE A 25 0.63 5.08 4.51
N PHE A 26 1.14 4.45 5.56
CA PHE A 26 1.99 5.13 6.53
C PHE A 26 3.44 4.76 6.22
N THR A 27 4.18 5.72 5.69
CA THR A 27 5.57 5.56 5.27
C THR A 27 6.50 6.08 6.35
N ARG A 28 7.68 5.46 6.48
CA ARG A 28 8.72 5.92 7.40
C ARG A 28 9.33 7.25 6.95
N GLU A 29 9.48 7.42 5.64
CA GLU A 29 10.26 8.50 5.03
C GLU A 29 9.42 9.76 4.77
N PHE A 30 8.12 9.61 4.52
CA PHE A 30 7.24 10.70 4.08
C PHE A 30 5.95 10.83 4.90
N GLY A 31 5.81 10.05 5.98
CA GLY A 31 4.58 10.01 6.77
C GLY A 31 3.41 9.42 5.98
N LYS A 32 2.22 10.01 6.12
CA LYS A 32 1.00 9.50 5.46
C LYS A 32 1.00 9.86 3.97
N VAL A 33 0.90 8.85 3.11
CA VAL A 33 0.88 9.01 1.65
C VAL A 33 -0.38 8.37 1.08
N GLY A 34 -1.13 9.11 0.26
CA GLY A 34 -2.25 8.60 -0.51
C GLY A 34 -1.85 8.45 -1.98
N ALA A 35 -1.97 7.24 -2.53
CA ALA A 35 -1.48 6.96 -3.87
C ALA A 35 -2.40 6.01 -4.66
N LEU A 36 -2.44 6.20 -5.97
CA LEU A 36 -3.11 5.31 -6.91
C LEU A 36 -2.16 4.17 -7.30
N ALA A 37 -2.63 2.93 -7.14
CA ALA A 37 -1.96 1.72 -7.60
C ALA A 37 -2.70 1.18 -8.83
N LYS A 38 -2.22 1.54 -10.03
CA LYS A 38 -2.83 1.14 -11.30
C LYS A 38 -2.59 -0.34 -11.59
N GLY A 39 -3.64 -1.10 -11.86
CA GLY A 39 -3.49 -2.53 -12.14
C GLY A 39 -3.19 -3.38 -10.90
N ALA A 40 -3.43 -2.86 -9.69
CA ALA A 40 -3.27 -3.54 -8.42
C ALA A 40 -3.96 -4.92 -8.33
N ARG A 41 -5.08 -5.12 -9.03
CA ARG A 41 -5.84 -6.40 -9.04
C ARG A 41 -5.39 -7.38 -10.13
N ARG A 42 -4.44 -7.03 -10.99
CA ARG A 42 -3.97 -7.91 -12.07
C ARG A 42 -3.15 -9.08 -11.51
N ILE A 43 -3.45 -10.29 -11.99
CA ILE A 43 -2.63 -11.48 -11.73
C ILE A 43 -1.24 -11.23 -12.33
N LYS A 44 -0.18 -11.40 -11.53
CA LYS A 44 1.23 -11.07 -11.88
C LYS A 44 1.51 -9.57 -12.15
N GLY A 45 0.84 -8.67 -11.44
CA GLY A 45 1.16 -7.23 -11.46
C GLY A 45 2.38 -6.83 -10.62
N PRO A 46 2.81 -5.56 -10.68
CA PRO A 46 4.03 -5.06 -10.02
C PRO A 46 3.93 -4.94 -8.49
N PHE A 47 2.81 -5.41 -7.93
CA PHE A 47 2.52 -5.30 -6.50
C PHE A 47 2.57 -6.63 -5.77
N GLU A 48 2.69 -7.78 -6.45
CA GLU A 48 2.91 -9.12 -5.85
C GLU A 48 2.07 -9.43 -4.57
N SER A 49 0.80 -8.98 -4.53
CA SER A 49 -0.07 -9.08 -3.35
C SER A 49 0.45 -8.38 -2.07
N ALA A 50 1.31 -7.37 -2.21
CA ALA A 50 1.86 -6.55 -1.14
C ALA A 50 0.89 -5.46 -0.64
N LEU A 51 -0.15 -5.14 -1.42
CA LEU A 51 -1.17 -4.14 -1.10
C LEU A 51 -2.33 -4.75 -0.30
N ASP A 52 -1.98 -5.39 0.81
CA ASP A 52 -2.92 -5.99 1.76
C ASP A 52 -2.90 -5.19 3.06
N LEU A 53 -4.02 -5.16 3.78
CA LEU A 53 -4.19 -4.30 4.94
C LEU A 53 -3.18 -4.65 6.04
N LEU A 54 -2.58 -3.63 6.64
CA LEU A 54 -1.51 -3.71 7.65
C LEU A 54 -0.24 -4.45 7.19
N ALA A 55 -0.13 -4.82 5.91
CA ALA A 55 1.10 -5.39 5.38
C ALA A 55 2.22 -4.35 5.42
N LEU A 56 3.41 -4.80 5.82
CA LEU A 56 4.64 -4.04 5.68
C LEU A 56 5.21 -4.30 4.29
N CYS A 57 5.44 -3.25 3.52
CA CYS A 57 5.96 -3.32 2.16
C CYS A 57 7.03 -2.25 1.91
N ARG A 58 7.85 -2.48 0.88
CA ARG A 58 8.69 -1.45 0.27
C ARG A 58 8.01 -0.98 -1.00
N ILE A 59 7.77 0.32 -1.11
CA ILE A 59 7.07 0.92 -2.24
C ILE A 59 8.01 1.79 -3.06
N VAL A 60 7.71 1.87 -4.35
CA VAL A 60 8.26 2.86 -5.28
C VAL A 60 7.08 3.66 -5.80
N PHE A 61 7.14 4.99 -5.71
CA PHE A 61 6.04 5.85 -6.13
C PHE A 61 6.54 7.14 -6.76
N LEU A 62 5.73 7.67 -7.68
CA LEU A 62 5.94 8.97 -8.29
C LEU A 62 5.16 10.00 -7.48
N ARG A 63 5.90 10.94 -6.89
CA ARG A 63 5.31 12.01 -6.09
C ARG A 63 4.86 13.16 -6.98
N LYS A 64 3.63 13.62 -6.75
CA LYS A 64 3.09 14.82 -7.39
C LYS A 64 3.26 16.02 -6.47
N SER A 65 3.46 17.19 -7.07
CA SER A 65 3.59 18.46 -6.35
C SER A 65 2.23 19.08 -6.00
N SER A 66 1.13 18.60 -6.59
CA SER A 66 -0.22 19.04 -6.29
C SER A 66 -0.88 18.18 -5.20
N GLU A 67 -2.00 18.62 -4.64
CA GLU A 67 -2.83 17.86 -3.67
C GLU A 67 -3.47 16.57 -4.26
N SER A 68 -3.11 16.17 -5.47
CA SER A 68 -3.63 14.96 -6.10
C SER A 68 -2.91 13.71 -5.62
N LEU A 69 -3.55 12.54 -5.77
CA LEU A 69 -2.95 11.25 -5.43
C LEU A 69 -1.62 11.03 -6.17
N ASP A 70 -0.62 10.57 -5.41
CA ASP A 70 0.63 10.02 -5.93
C ASP A 70 0.37 8.75 -6.75
N LEU A 71 1.38 8.25 -7.46
CA LEU A 71 1.26 7.01 -8.23
C LEU A 71 2.23 5.95 -7.71
N VAL A 72 1.73 4.85 -7.15
CA VAL A 72 2.59 3.71 -6.81
C VAL A 72 2.86 2.91 -8.08
N THR A 73 4.13 2.67 -8.37
CA THR A 73 4.56 1.89 -9.54
C THR A 73 4.95 0.47 -9.15
N GLU A 74 5.48 0.27 -7.94
CA GLU A 74 5.88 -1.05 -7.42
C GLU A 74 5.60 -1.15 -5.93
N ALA A 75 5.26 -2.36 -5.47
CA ALA A 75 5.23 -2.69 -4.05
C ALA A 75 5.75 -4.11 -3.83
N LYS A 76 6.71 -4.27 -2.94
CA LYS A 76 7.25 -5.58 -2.53
C LYS A 76 6.89 -5.86 -1.08
N LEU A 77 6.28 -7.01 -0.86
CA LEU A 77 5.90 -7.46 0.48
C LEU A 77 7.16 -7.73 1.31
N VAL A 78 7.26 -7.08 2.47
CA VAL A 78 8.31 -7.36 3.46
C VAL A 78 7.76 -8.33 4.50
N ARG A 79 6.55 -8.06 5.00
CA ARG A 79 5.90 -8.89 6.02
C ARG A 79 4.38 -8.74 5.94
N ARG A 80 3.65 -9.87 5.93
CA ARG A 80 2.19 -9.85 6.08
C ARG A 80 1.81 -9.52 7.51
N PHE A 81 0.67 -8.86 7.69
CA PHE A 81 0.09 -8.74 9.01
C PHE A 81 -0.30 -10.13 9.52
N ARG A 82 0.20 -10.48 10.70
CA ARG A 82 -0.17 -11.68 11.43
C ARG A 82 -0.28 -11.29 12.89
N PRO A 83 -1.48 -11.28 13.49
CA PRO A 83 -1.61 -11.03 14.91
C PRO A 83 -0.91 -12.12 15.71
N ALA A 84 -0.43 -11.76 16.90
CA ALA A 84 0.22 -12.71 17.79
C ALA A 84 -0.82 -13.64 18.44
N GLY A 85 -0.53 -14.93 18.50
CA GLY A 85 -1.41 -15.92 19.13
C GLY A 85 -2.47 -16.51 18.20
N LYS A 86 -3.42 -17.24 18.80
CA LYS A 86 -4.55 -17.88 18.11
C LYS A 86 -5.88 -17.14 18.30
N ASP A 87 -5.85 -16.01 18.99
CA ASP A 87 -7.04 -15.20 19.25
C ASP A 87 -7.33 -14.25 18.08
N LEU A 88 -8.61 -14.07 17.79
CA LEU A 88 -9.12 -13.22 16.72
C LEU A 88 -9.03 -11.73 17.08
N ALA A 89 -8.83 -11.37 18.35
CA ALA A 89 -8.76 -9.97 18.79
C ALA A 89 -7.74 -9.13 18.00
N GLY A 90 -6.62 -9.71 17.59
CA GLY A 90 -5.62 -8.98 16.80
C GLY A 90 -6.10 -8.60 15.38
N LEU A 91 -7.16 -9.23 14.87
CA LEU A 91 -7.76 -8.87 13.57
C LEU A 91 -8.51 -7.53 13.62
N TYR A 92 -8.91 -7.06 14.82
CA TYR A 92 -9.54 -5.74 14.96
C TYR A 92 -8.63 -4.59 14.53
N GLY A 93 -7.31 -4.78 14.46
CA GLY A 93 -6.42 -3.76 13.91
C GLY A 93 -6.68 -3.42 12.44
N GLY A 94 -7.30 -4.35 11.69
CA GLY A 94 -7.67 -4.17 10.28
C GLY A 94 -9.15 -3.85 10.04
N TYR A 95 -9.96 -3.67 11.08
CA TYR A 95 -11.38 -3.31 10.97
C TYR A 95 -11.60 -1.83 11.31
#